data_AF-A0A3C0SJR2-F1
#
_entry.id   AF-A0A3C0SJR2-F1
#
_cell.length_a   1.000
_cell.length_b   1.000
_cell.length_c   1.000
_cell.angle_alpha   90.00
_cell.angle_beta   90.00
_cell.angle_gamma   90.00
#
_symmetry.space_group_name_H-M   'P 1'
#
loop_
_entity.id
_entity.type
_entity.pdbx_description
1 polymer ?
#
loop_
_entity_poly.entity_id
_entity_poly.type
_entity_poly.pdbx_seq_one_letter_code
_entity_poly.pdbx_strand_id
1 'polypeptide(L)'
;MFLLAAIILISASSVAFAAQVALTSVGQSPDAMMVMVVLKNMKVETDFDALMKPEDLSGHKVLIAVVGGSSKGLGAAGINQEQERDRALALIDKAKETGARILVMHVGGAGRRGTLSDMFIEAVVPLAERITIVKGGNLDGLFDRIKGENVHVTEVETIRAIEEPLKRDLSDWGVL
;
A
#
# COMPACT_ATOMS: atom_id res chain seq x y z
N MET A 1 51.30 -19.15 38.08
CA MET A 1 49.90 -19.60 37.96
C MET A 1 49.02 -18.37 37.76
N PHE A 2 48.87 -17.92 36.52
CA PHE A 2 47.87 -16.90 36.16
C PHE A 2 47.25 -17.33 34.83
N LEU A 3 46.03 -17.86 34.91
CA LEU A 3 45.22 -18.25 33.77
C LEU A 3 44.35 -17.04 33.42
N LEU A 4 44.63 -16.39 32.29
CA LEU A 4 43.85 -15.27 31.78
C LEU A 4 42.65 -15.82 31.02
N ALA A 5 41.46 -15.73 31.61
CA ALA A 5 40.21 -16.08 30.95
C ALA A 5 39.76 -14.90 30.07
N ALA A 6 39.76 -15.09 28.76
CA ALA A 6 39.18 -14.15 27.80
C ALA A 6 37.66 -14.36 27.74
N ILE A 7 36.89 -13.40 28.23
CA ILE A 7 35.44 -13.36 28.08
C ILE A 7 35.13 -12.75 26.72
N ILE A 8 34.65 -13.57 25.77
CA ILE A 8 34.13 -13.10 24.49
C ILE A 8 32.70 -12.61 24.74
N LEU A 9 32.53 -11.29 24.75
CA LEU A 9 31.22 -10.64 24.83
C LEU A 9 30.58 -10.69 23.43
N ILE A 10 29.68 -11.66 23.20
CA ILE A 10 28.89 -11.72 21.98
C ILE A 10 27.79 -10.65 22.10
N SER A 11 27.98 -9.51 21.44
CA SER A 11 26.93 -8.50 21.31
C SER A 11 25.80 -9.05 20.43
N ALA A 12 24.69 -9.42 21.05
CA ALA A 12 23.44 -9.69 20.33
C ALA A 12 22.91 -8.36 19.78
N SER A 13 23.21 -8.07 18.50
CA SER A 13 22.57 -6.97 17.79
C SER A 13 21.09 -7.29 17.64
N SER A 14 20.22 -6.61 18.38
CA SER A 14 18.79 -6.63 18.13
C SER A 14 18.56 -5.99 16.76
N VAL A 15 18.35 -6.81 15.73
CA VAL A 15 17.83 -6.32 14.45
C VAL A 15 16.40 -5.88 14.74
N ALA A 16 16.20 -4.57 14.92
CA ALA A 16 14.86 -4.01 14.85
C ALA A 16 14.34 -4.36 13.44
N PHE A 17 13.31 -5.20 13.36
CA PHE A 17 12.67 -5.48 12.09
C PHE A 17 11.98 -4.18 11.67
N ALA A 18 12.56 -3.48 10.69
CA ALA A 18 11.85 -2.41 10.01
C ALA A 18 10.60 -3.00 9.36
N ALA A 19 9.49 -2.25 9.39
CA ALA A 19 8.25 -2.68 8.75
C ALA A 19 8.52 -2.99 7.27
N GLN A 20 8.11 -4.17 6.81
CA GLN A 20 8.37 -4.59 5.43
C GLN A 20 7.31 -4.06 4.46
N VAL A 21 6.20 -3.54 4.98
CA VAL A 21 5.04 -3.07 4.23
C VAL A 21 4.88 -1.57 4.45
N ALA A 22 5.03 -0.79 3.38
CA ALA A 22 4.61 0.59 3.32
C ALA A 22 3.13 0.66 2.95
N LEU A 23 2.36 1.50 3.64
CA LEU A 23 0.95 1.74 3.39
C LEU A 23 0.70 3.24 3.24
N THR A 24 0.07 3.65 2.14
CA THR A 24 -0.25 5.06 1.90
C THR A 24 -1.62 5.23 1.27
N SER A 25 -2.19 6.42 1.46
CA SER A 25 -3.40 6.85 0.75
C SER A 25 -3.00 7.42 -0.61
N VAL A 26 -3.80 7.17 -1.64
CA VAL A 26 -3.76 7.89 -2.92
C VAL A 26 -5.13 8.55 -3.11
N GLY A 27 -5.18 9.87 -2.91
CA GLY A 27 -6.40 10.67 -2.93
C GLY A 27 -6.91 11.07 -1.54
N GLN A 28 -6.14 10.80 -0.48
CA GLN A 28 -6.41 11.21 0.91
C GLN A 28 -7.78 10.77 1.45
N SER A 29 -8.28 9.61 0.99
CA SER A 29 -9.47 8.98 1.56
C SER A 29 -9.15 8.27 2.88
N PRO A 30 -10.14 8.15 3.79
CA PRO A 30 -10.00 7.37 5.03
C PRO A 30 -9.83 5.86 4.79
N ASP A 31 -10.01 5.40 3.55
CA ASP A 31 -10.01 4.00 3.17
C ASP A 31 -8.66 3.34 3.46
N ALA A 32 -7.55 4.09 3.40
CA ALA A 32 -6.22 3.60 3.78
C ALA A 32 -6.12 3.19 5.25
N MET A 33 -6.79 3.93 6.15
CA MET A 33 -6.88 3.56 7.57
C MET A 33 -7.69 2.27 7.75
N MET A 34 -8.70 2.04 6.92
CA MET A 34 -9.48 0.82 7.00
C MET A 34 -8.64 -0.41 6.59
N VAL A 35 -7.76 -0.27 5.59
CA VAL A 35 -6.77 -1.30 5.23
C VAL A 35 -5.74 -1.52 6.34
N MET A 36 -5.26 -0.44 6.97
CA MET A 36 -4.36 -0.54 8.14
C MET A 36 -4.99 -1.37 9.26
N VAL A 37 -6.28 -1.19 9.55
CA VAL A 37 -6.97 -1.97 10.58
C VAL A 37 -6.97 -3.47 10.23
N VAL A 38 -7.16 -3.84 8.97
CA VAL A 38 -7.08 -5.24 8.53
C VAL A 38 -5.65 -5.78 8.70
N LEU A 39 -4.63 -5.04 8.26
CA LEU A 39 -3.22 -5.44 8.42
C LEU A 39 -2.84 -5.61 9.91
N LYS A 40 -3.32 -4.72 10.77
CA LYS A 40 -3.13 -4.82 12.22
C LYS A 40 -3.79 -6.07 12.81
N ASN A 41 -4.99 -6.42 12.35
CA ASN A 41 -5.66 -7.66 12.77
C ASN A 41 -4.89 -8.90 12.33
N MET A 42 -4.26 -8.85 11.16
CA MET A 42 -3.35 -9.88 10.64
C MET A 42 -1.98 -9.89 11.35
N LYS A 43 -1.72 -8.95 12.27
CA LYS A 43 -0.42 -8.73 12.95
C LYS A 43 0.73 -8.43 11.98
N VAL A 44 0.43 -7.79 10.86
CA VAL A 44 1.44 -7.27 9.94
C VAL A 44 1.90 -5.91 10.42
N GLU A 45 3.19 -5.75 10.67
CA GLU A 45 3.79 -4.44 10.92
C GLU A 45 3.85 -3.64 9.62
N THR A 46 3.31 -2.42 9.66
CA THR A 46 3.20 -1.54 8.50
C THR A 46 3.74 -0.17 8.85
N ASP A 47 4.56 0.40 7.97
CA ASP A 47 4.84 1.83 7.98
C ASP A 47 3.70 2.56 7.27
N PHE A 48 2.90 3.29 8.02
CA PHE A 48 1.78 4.03 7.46
C PHE A 48 2.04 5.53 7.50
N ASP A 49 1.98 6.12 6.31
CA ASP A 49 1.86 7.56 6.16
C ASP A 49 0.88 7.87 5.02
N ALA A 50 -0.17 8.64 5.34
CA ALA A 50 -1.15 9.08 4.36
C ALA A 50 -0.51 9.95 3.26
N LEU A 51 0.58 10.65 3.57
CA LEU A 51 1.33 11.52 2.67
C LEU A 51 2.76 11.03 2.44
N MET A 52 2.98 9.71 2.56
CA MET A 52 4.28 9.08 2.37
C MET A 52 5.00 9.67 1.16
N LYS A 53 6.28 10.01 1.34
CA LYS A 53 7.10 10.56 0.26
C LYS A 53 8.02 9.48 -0.31
N PRO A 54 8.50 9.64 -1.55
CA PRO A 54 9.43 8.68 -2.16
C PRO A 54 10.65 8.37 -1.28
N GLU A 55 11.22 9.37 -0.62
CA GLU A 55 12.36 9.21 0.28
C GLU A 55 12.10 8.27 1.46
N ASP A 56 10.85 8.15 1.91
CA ASP A 56 10.44 7.32 3.05
C ASP A 56 10.20 5.85 2.65
N LEU A 57 10.11 5.54 1.35
CA LEU A 57 9.85 4.18 0.86
C LEU A 57 11.07 3.23 0.94
N SER A 58 12.20 3.69 1.47
CA SER A 58 13.45 2.92 1.52
C SER A 58 13.35 1.67 2.41
N GLY A 59 13.74 0.51 1.89
CA GLY A 59 13.81 -0.76 2.65
C GLY A 59 12.51 -1.56 2.73
N HIS A 60 11.39 -1.03 2.22
CA HIS A 60 10.12 -1.75 2.15
C HIS A 60 10.13 -2.80 1.04
N LYS A 61 9.55 -3.97 1.30
CA LYS A 61 9.34 -5.02 0.28
C LYS A 61 8.07 -4.80 -0.52
N VAL A 62 7.06 -4.14 0.08
CA VAL A 62 5.74 -3.95 -0.53
C VAL A 62 5.27 -2.53 -0.28
N LEU A 63 4.79 -1.87 -1.34
CA LEU A 63 3.99 -0.66 -1.28
C LEU A 63 2.52 -1.02 -1.49
N ILE A 64 1.69 -0.76 -0.48
CA ILE A 64 0.24 -0.80 -0.57
C ILE A 64 -0.28 0.62 -0.79
N ALA A 65 -0.74 0.90 -2.01
CA ALA A 65 -1.34 2.17 -2.40
C ALA A 65 -2.88 2.04 -2.38
N VAL A 66 -3.52 2.66 -1.39
CA VAL A 66 -4.99 2.60 -1.25
C VAL A 66 -5.62 3.80 -1.97
N VAL A 67 -6.25 3.53 -3.10
CA VAL A 67 -6.77 4.56 -4.00
C VAL A 67 -8.23 4.90 -3.74
N GLY A 68 -8.48 6.19 -3.49
CA GLY A 68 -9.80 6.77 -3.30
C GLY A 68 -9.68 8.27 -3.01
N GLY A 69 -10.43 9.08 -3.76
CA GLY A 69 -10.42 10.53 -3.66
C GLY A 69 -11.27 11.08 -2.51
N SER A 70 -10.76 12.11 -1.85
CA SER A 70 -11.47 12.88 -0.82
C SER A 70 -11.08 14.35 -0.90
N SER A 71 -11.98 15.20 -1.43
CA SER A 71 -11.73 16.65 -1.50
C SER A 71 -11.49 17.26 -0.10
N LYS A 72 -12.19 16.77 0.93
CA LYS A 72 -11.94 17.16 2.32
C LYS A 72 -10.56 16.70 2.81
N GLY A 73 -10.15 15.49 2.44
CA GLY A 73 -8.85 14.93 2.81
C GLY A 73 -7.70 15.73 2.20
N LEU A 74 -7.79 16.03 0.89
CA LEU A 74 -6.84 16.90 0.19
C LEU A 74 -6.76 18.29 0.84
N GLY A 75 -7.91 18.90 1.14
CA GLY A 75 -7.96 20.19 1.84
C GLY A 75 -7.30 20.17 3.23
N ALA A 76 -7.49 19.09 4.00
CA ALA A 76 -6.84 18.93 5.31
C ALA A 76 -5.33 18.67 5.20
N ALA A 77 -4.90 17.98 4.14
CA ALA A 77 -3.49 17.74 3.82
C ALA A 77 -2.79 18.99 3.25
N GLY A 78 -3.54 20.01 2.82
CA GLY A 78 -2.98 21.22 2.24
C GLY A 78 -2.40 21.02 0.84
N ILE A 79 -2.89 20.02 0.10
CA ILE A 79 -2.46 19.70 -1.27
C ILE A 79 -3.65 19.68 -2.22
N ASN A 80 -3.41 19.95 -3.50
CA ASN A 80 -4.41 19.79 -4.55
C ASN A 80 -4.34 18.39 -5.19
N GLN A 81 -5.26 18.14 -6.13
CA GLN A 81 -5.39 16.83 -6.79
C GLN A 81 -4.19 16.51 -7.70
N GLU A 82 -3.59 17.50 -8.36
CA GLU A 82 -2.42 17.32 -9.23
C GLU A 82 -1.18 16.99 -8.40
N GLN A 83 -0.95 17.70 -7.29
CA GLN A 83 0.13 17.43 -6.35
C GLN A 83 0.02 16.02 -5.76
N GLU A 84 -1.19 15.60 -5.41
CA GLU A 84 -1.42 14.24 -4.90
C GLU A 84 -1.17 13.18 -5.97
N ARG A 85 -1.61 13.44 -7.21
CA ARG A 85 -1.37 12.54 -8.33
C ARG A 85 0.12 12.39 -8.59
N ASP A 86 0.85 13.49 -8.64
CA ASP A 86 2.29 13.49 -8.91
C ASP A 86 3.07 12.82 -7.77
N ARG A 87 2.67 13.03 -6.50
CA ARG A 87 3.22 12.31 -5.35
C ARG A 87 3.01 10.80 -5.48
N ALA A 88 1.80 10.36 -5.83
CA ALA A 88 1.47 8.95 -5.97
C ALA A 88 2.28 8.28 -7.09
N LEU A 89 2.45 8.97 -8.23
CA LEU A 89 3.29 8.49 -9.33
C LEU A 89 4.76 8.39 -8.91
N ALA A 90 5.29 9.42 -8.25
CA ALA A 90 6.67 9.41 -7.77
C ALA A 90 6.95 8.29 -6.75
N LEU A 91 5.98 7.99 -5.88
CA LEU A 91 6.05 6.84 -4.96
C LEU A 91 6.10 5.51 -5.70
N ILE A 92 5.24 5.32 -6.71
CA ILE A 92 5.20 4.09 -7.49
C ILE A 92 6.49 3.91 -8.29
N ASP A 93 7.02 4.97 -8.87
CA ASP A 93 8.30 4.94 -9.57
C ASP A 93 9.42 4.58 -8.59
N LYS A 94 9.39 5.16 -7.37
CA LYS A 94 10.34 4.78 -6.34
C LYS A 94 10.24 3.33 -5.92
N ALA A 95 9.02 2.79 -5.81
CA ALA A 95 8.81 1.38 -5.50
C ALA A 95 9.45 0.48 -6.56
N LYS A 96 9.30 0.81 -7.84
CA LYS A 96 9.95 0.09 -8.95
C LYS A 96 11.47 0.18 -8.87
N GLU A 97 12.02 1.36 -8.59
CA GLU A 97 13.46 1.57 -8.45
C GLU A 97 14.08 0.72 -7.33
N THR A 98 13.39 0.63 -6.18
CA THR A 98 13.87 -0.11 -5.01
C THR A 98 13.53 -1.60 -5.07
N GLY A 99 12.78 -2.04 -6.08
CA GLY A 99 12.31 -3.42 -6.21
C GLY A 99 11.16 -3.78 -5.26
N ALA A 100 10.52 -2.80 -4.65
CA ALA A 100 9.33 -3.02 -3.84
C ALA A 100 8.14 -3.41 -4.73
N ARG A 101 7.38 -4.39 -4.26
CA ARG A 101 6.16 -4.88 -4.93
C ARG A 101 5.03 -3.88 -4.79
N ILE A 102 4.23 -3.70 -5.84
CA ILE A 102 3.14 -2.70 -5.83
C ILE A 102 1.76 -3.38 -5.79
N LEU A 103 1.05 -3.17 -4.68
CA LEU A 103 -0.36 -3.56 -4.51
C LEU A 103 -1.23 -2.30 -4.49
N VAL A 104 -2.11 -2.17 -5.48
CA VAL A 104 -3.14 -1.11 -5.48
C VAL A 104 -4.43 -1.66 -4.91
N MET A 105 -5.05 -0.94 -3.98
CA MET A 105 -6.31 -1.35 -3.37
C MET A 105 -7.39 -0.29 -3.48
N HIS A 106 -8.62 -0.69 -3.80
CA HIS A 106 -9.80 0.19 -3.74
C HIS A 106 -10.90 -0.45 -2.88
N VAL A 107 -10.96 -0.05 -1.60
CA VAL A 107 -11.82 -0.72 -0.60
C VAL A 107 -13.10 0.04 -0.25
N GLY A 108 -13.26 1.27 -0.72
CA GLY A 108 -14.45 2.09 -0.49
C GLY A 108 -15.67 1.69 -1.33
N GLY A 109 -15.51 0.78 -2.30
CA GLY A 109 -16.58 0.29 -3.16
C GLY A 109 -17.25 1.40 -3.99
N ALA A 110 -18.51 1.19 -4.37
CA ALA A 110 -19.25 2.12 -5.22
C ALA A 110 -19.29 3.55 -4.64
N GLY A 111 -19.41 3.67 -3.32
CA GLY A 111 -19.47 4.96 -2.62
C GLY A 111 -18.17 5.76 -2.67
N ARG A 112 -17.05 5.15 -3.08
CA ARG A 112 -15.77 5.83 -3.31
C ARG A 112 -15.48 6.07 -4.79
N ARG A 113 -16.35 5.68 -5.72
CA ARG A 113 -16.19 6.03 -7.14
C ARG A 113 -16.66 7.45 -7.42
N GLY A 114 -16.19 8.02 -8.53
CA GLY A 114 -16.49 9.39 -8.95
C GLY A 114 -15.24 10.11 -9.46
N THR A 115 -15.42 11.26 -10.12
CA THR A 115 -14.39 11.94 -10.92
C THR A 115 -13.02 12.06 -10.24
N LEU A 116 -12.98 12.47 -8.97
CA LEU A 116 -11.71 12.62 -8.25
C LEU A 116 -11.03 11.27 -7.99
N SER A 117 -11.78 10.27 -7.53
CA SER A 117 -11.23 8.93 -7.32
C SER A 117 -10.79 8.29 -8.63
N ASP A 118 -11.59 8.45 -9.67
CA ASP A 118 -11.36 7.84 -10.98
C ASP A 118 -10.08 8.39 -11.62
N MET A 119 -9.79 9.69 -11.47
CA MET A 119 -8.51 10.29 -11.87
C MET A 119 -7.30 9.63 -11.17
N PHE A 120 -7.39 9.38 -9.87
CA PHE A 120 -6.32 8.70 -9.15
C PHE A 120 -6.21 7.22 -9.54
N ILE A 121 -7.35 6.54 -9.71
CA ILE A 121 -7.44 5.15 -10.18
C ILE A 121 -6.74 5.02 -11.54
N GLU A 122 -7.07 5.89 -12.49
CA GLU A 122 -6.45 5.94 -13.82
C GLU A 122 -4.94 6.19 -13.78
N ALA A 123 -4.46 6.94 -12.78
CA ALA A 123 -3.04 7.21 -12.62
C ALA A 123 -2.25 5.98 -12.12
N VAL A 124 -2.77 5.25 -11.13
CA VAL A 124 -1.98 4.24 -10.40
C VAL A 124 -2.28 2.79 -10.78
N VAL A 125 -3.51 2.47 -11.19
CA VAL A 125 -3.90 1.09 -11.50
C VAL A 125 -3.09 0.46 -12.65
N PRO A 126 -2.76 1.18 -13.75
CA PRO A 126 -1.92 0.62 -14.82
C PRO A 126 -0.52 0.23 -14.36
N LEU A 127 -0.06 0.76 -13.21
CA LEU A 127 1.30 0.58 -12.68
C LEU A 127 1.37 -0.48 -11.57
N ALA A 128 0.24 -1.06 -11.19
CA ALA A 128 0.16 -2.06 -10.14
C ALA A 128 0.68 -3.44 -10.61
N GLU A 129 1.23 -4.23 -9.70
CA GLU A 129 1.50 -5.65 -9.95
C GLU A 129 0.32 -6.53 -9.55
N ARG A 130 -0.40 -6.14 -8.50
CA ARG A 130 -1.65 -6.76 -8.06
C ARG A 130 -2.67 -5.70 -7.69
N ILE A 131 -3.94 -6.03 -7.88
CA ILE A 131 -5.06 -5.14 -7.58
C ILE A 131 -6.04 -5.92 -6.70
N THR A 132 -6.47 -5.33 -5.58
CA THR A 132 -7.58 -5.84 -4.77
C THR A 132 -8.65 -4.77 -4.60
N ILE A 133 -9.88 -5.09 -4.94
CA ILE A 133 -10.99 -4.15 -4.86
C ILE A 133 -12.20 -4.73 -4.14
N VAL A 134 -12.96 -3.87 -3.47
CA VAL A 134 -14.33 -4.22 -3.08
C VAL A 134 -15.21 -4.11 -4.33
N LYS A 135 -15.87 -5.20 -4.70
CA LYS A 135 -16.58 -5.43 -5.97
C LYS A 135 -17.47 -4.29 -6.44
N GLY A 136 -18.19 -3.63 -5.51
CA GLY A 136 -19.02 -2.47 -5.85
C GLY A 136 -18.25 -1.29 -6.47
N GLY A 137 -16.92 -1.24 -6.31
CA GLY A 137 -16.06 -0.22 -6.90
C GLY A 137 -15.77 -0.43 -8.39
N ASN A 138 -16.14 -1.56 -8.99
CA ASN A 138 -15.83 -1.89 -10.39
C ASN A 138 -17.09 -2.29 -11.19
N LEU A 139 -18.25 -1.76 -10.82
CA LEU A 139 -19.52 -2.04 -11.52
C LEU A 139 -19.49 -1.67 -13.02
N ASP A 140 -18.67 -0.69 -13.38
CA ASP A 140 -18.47 -0.23 -14.75
C ASP A 140 -17.30 -0.91 -15.45
N GLY A 141 -16.56 -1.82 -14.79
CA GLY A 141 -15.37 -2.47 -15.35
C GLY A 141 -14.16 -1.54 -15.55
N LEU A 142 -14.09 -0.39 -14.86
CA LEU A 142 -12.95 0.54 -14.99
C LEU A 142 -11.62 -0.16 -14.72
N PHE A 143 -11.51 -0.90 -13.62
CA PHE A 143 -10.26 -1.56 -13.22
C PHE A 143 -9.84 -2.61 -14.25
N ASP A 144 -10.80 -3.36 -14.81
CA ASP A 144 -10.52 -4.37 -15.85
C ASP A 144 -9.99 -3.76 -17.15
N ARG A 145 -10.46 -2.57 -17.51
CA ARG A 145 -10.03 -1.88 -18.74
C ARG A 145 -8.63 -1.29 -18.65
N ILE A 146 -8.23 -0.78 -17.48
CA ILE A 146 -7.01 0.02 -17.33
C ILE A 146 -5.86 -0.73 -16.67
N LYS A 147 -6.10 -1.91 -16.11
CA LYS A 147 -5.04 -2.75 -15.52
C LYS A 147 -3.96 -3.09 -16.55
N GLY A 148 -2.77 -3.39 -16.06
CA GLY A 148 -1.69 -3.94 -16.90
C GLY A 148 -2.07 -5.28 -17.54
N GLU A 149 -1.41 -5.61 -18.66
CA GLU A 149 -1.72 -6.77 -19.52
C GLU A 149 -1.78 -8.10 -18.74
N ASN A 150 -0.90 -8.29 -17.76
CA ASN A 150 -0.79 -9.51 -16.95
C ASN A 150 -1.22 -9.35 -15.49
N VAL A 151 -1.90 -8.24 -15.16
CA VAL A 151 -2.36 -7.96 -13.80
C VAL A 151 -3.76 -8.53 -13.63
N HIS A 152 -4.02 -9.25 -12.55
CA HIS A 152 -5.36 -9.71 -12.19
C HIS A 152 -6.00 -8.79 -11.15
N VAL A 153 -7.29 -8.51 -11.30
CA VAL A 153 -8.10 -7.77 -10.33
C VAL A 153 -8.77 -8.79 -9.41
N THR A 154 -8.36 -8.79 -8.13
CA THR A 154 -9.05 -9.58 -7.10
C THR A 154 -10.24 -8.80 -6.58
N GLU A 155 -11.45 -9.32 -6.76
CA GLU A 155 -12.67 -8.72 -6.22
C GLU A 155 -13.13 -9.42 -4.95
N VAL A 156 -13.53 -8.64 -3.95
CA VAL A 156 -14.12 -9.13 -2.71
C VAL A 156 -15.42 -8.40 -2.38
N GLU A 157 -16.33 -9.06 -1.68
CA GLU A 157 -17.67 -8.49 -1.41
C GLU A 157 -17.64 -7.38 -0.35
N THR A 158 -16.67 -7.41 0.58
CA THR A 158 -16.57 -6.42 1.66
C THR A 158 -15.12 -6.14 2.00
N ILE A 159 -14.88 -5.02 2.68
CA ILE A 159 -13.54 -4.69 3.16
C ILE A 159 -12.95 -5.76 4.10
N ARG A 160 -13.77 -6.44 4.91
CA ARG A 160 -13.27 -7.52 5.79
C ARG A 160 -12.73 -8.70 4.99
N ALA A 161 -13.35 -8.98 3.84
CA ALA A 161 -12.94 -10.07 2.97
C ALA A 161 -11.62 -9.79 2.22
N ILE A 162 -11.03 -8.58 2.34
CA ILE A 162 -9.69 -8.30 1.78
C ILE A 162 -8.59 -9.05 2.54
N GLU A 163 -8.85 -9.53 3.77
CA GLU A 163 -7.86 -10.18 4.62
C GLU A 163 -7.21 -11.39 3.93
N GLU A 164 -8.02 -12.27 3.33
CA GLU A 164 -7.54 -13.46 2.62
C GLU A 164 -6.65 -13.14 1.41
N PRO A 165 -7.07 -12.30 0.43
CA PRO A 165 -6.20 -11.97 -0.69
C PRO A 165 -4.97 -11.17 -0.26
N LEU A 166 -5.09 -10.29 0.74
CA LEU A 166 -3.95 -9.53 1.25
C LEU A 166 -2.92 -10.46 1.92
N LYS A 167 -3.37 -11.43 2.71
CA LYS A 167 -2.50 -12.45 3.31
C LYS A 167 -1.77 -13.26 2.26
N ARG A 168 -2.47 -13.71 1.21
CA ARG A 168 -1.88 -14.44 0.09
C ARG A 168 -0.83 -13.58 -0.62
N ASP A 169 -1.15 -12.33 -0.96
CA ASP A 169 -0.25 -11.45 -1.69
C ASP A 169 1.03 -11.16 -0.90
N LEU A 170 0.91 -10.91 0.40
CA LEU A 170 2.06 -10.71 1.28
C LEU A 170 2.90 -11.98 1.48
N SER A 171 2.27 -13.15 1.55
CA SER A 171 2.97 -14.44 1.64
C SER A 171 3.75 -14.75 0.36
N ASP A 172 3.13 -14.54 -0.81
CA ASP A 172 3.76 -14.73 -2.12
C ASP A 172 5.00 -13.83 -2.32
N TRP A 173 5.01 -12.67 -1.65
CA TRP A 173 6.11 -11.71 -1.67
C TRP A 173 7.08 -11.87 -0.48
N GLY A 174 6.94 -12.92 0.32
CA GLY A 174 7.85 -13.27 1.40
C GLY A 174 7.88 -12.24 2.55
N VAL A 175 6.73 -11.61 2.81
CA VAL A 175 6.50 -10.76 4.00
C VAL A 175 5.97 -11.60 5.16
N LEU A 176 5.07 -12.55 4.87
CA LEU A 176 4.46 -13.48 5.83
C LEU A 176 4.98 -14.91 5.66
#